data_AF-A0A953SAA4-F1
#
_entry.id   AF-A0A953SAA4-F1
#
_cell.length_a   1.000
_cell.length_b   1.000
_cell.length_c   1.000
_cell.angle_alpha   90.00
_cell.angle_beta   90.00
_cell.angle_gamma   90.00
#
_symmetry.space_group_name_H-M   'P 1'
#
loop_
_entity.id
_entity.type
_entity.pdbx_description
1 polymer ?
#
loop_
_entity_poly.entity_id
_entity_poly.type
_entity_poly.pdbx_seq_one_letter_code
_entity_poly.pdbx_strand_id
1 'polypeptide(L)'
;MAPKAKVWTHHSVLALAGNADPVDLVTEKARAIVMGAIEDGWSGPPYDPFALAEHLKIPVVARQDISEARTVPSKQGFVIEFNPNRPRNRVKYSICHEIAHTCFPDCAERVRNRLTHEKMTGDDWQLETLCNIAAAEMLMPIGSVSGLADEHLTIDAVLDSRKRHEVSAEAVLLRAVRLTSGQYSVFCASRRPGQGGPSDDYSIDYAVSSKSWSTGVIRPGMPLPKVSVVGECIAIGFTAKGYDEWALPFGRVRIECVGVPPYPNQIIPRVLGIVAPQRQVAVDHARITHLGGDATQPRGSGPRIIAQLVNDSAFTWGGGLSLAVRKKWPTAQQDFRSWAMNDRKNLRLGNLHFAPIDDTLGVASLIAQHGYGPSPKPRIRYTHLKTALEQLGALASQHHASVHIPRLGCGQAGGSWSIVSELIEDALCSRGVKVYVYDLPGVEVRQHPQGALAFNATGV
;
A
#
# COMPACT_ATOMS: atom_id res chain seq x y z
N MET A 1 15.52 -4.73 -26.94
CA MET A 1 15.73 -5.92 -26.09
C MET A 1 14.66 -5.91 -25.01
N ALA A 2 13.75 -6.88 -25.03
CA ALA A 2 12.81 -7.06 -23.92
C ALA A 2 13.62 -7.24 -22.61
N PRO A 3 13.17 -6.66 -21.48
CA PRO A 3 13.83 -6.94 -20.21
C PRO A 3 13.79 -8.45 -19.99
N LYS A 4 14.95 -9.09 -19.81
CA LYS A 4 15.02 -10.49 -19.42
C LYS A 4 14.15 -10.63 -18.17
N ALA A 5 13.11 -11.47 -18.24
CA ALA A 5 12.35 -11.84 -17.06
C ALA A 5 13.35 -12.25 -15.97
N LYS A 6 13.26 -11.64 -14.78
CA LYS A 6 14.09 -12.02 -13.65
C LYS A 6 13.88 -13.51 -13.41
N VAL A 7 14.91 -14.32 -13.62
CA VAL A 7 14.83 -15.76 -13.37
C VAL A 7 14.98 -15.95 -11.88
N TRP A 8 13.88 -16.33 -11.21
CA TRP A 8 13.89 -16.72 -9.81
C TRP A 8 14.38 -18.17 -9.69
N THR A 9 15.31 -18.41 -8.78
CA THR A 9 16.07 -19.67 -8.69
C THR A 9 16.24 -20.13 -7.24
N HIS A 10 16.06 -19.24 -6.26
CA HIS A 10 16.17 -19.58 -4.85
C HIS A 10 15.04 -20.54 -4.40
N HIS A 11 15.38 -21.65 -3.75
CA HIS A 11 14.42 -22.70 -3.39
C HIS A 11 13.20 -22.20 -2.59
N SER A 12 13.38 -21.35 -1.56
CA SER A 12 12.25 -20.79 -0.80
C SER A 12 11.32 -19.93 -1.67
N VAL A 13 11.90 -19.22 -2.64
CA VAL A 13 11.14 -18.36 -3.56
C VAL A 13 10.32 -19.22 -4.51
N LEU A 14 10.92 -20.29 -5.05
CA LEU A 14 10.23 -21.27 -5.89
C LEU A 14 9.13 -22.02 -5.10
N ALA A 15 9.40 -22.39 -3.86
CA ALA A 15 8.42 -23.04 -2.97
C ALA A 15 7.22 -22.14 -2.65
N LEU A 16 7.47 -20.83 -2.51
CA LEU A 16 6.40 -19.84 -2.34
C LEU A 16 5.58 -19.66 -3.62
N ALA A 17 6.26 -19.44 -4.74
CA ALA A 17 5.63 -18.87 -5.93
C ALA A 17 5.16 -19.88 -6.97
N GLY A 18 5.79 -21.06 -7.03
CA GLY A 18 5.57 -21.99 -8.13
C GLY A 18 5.77 -21.30 -9.48
N ASN A 19 4.67 -21.11 -10.22
CA ASN A 19 4.66 -20.46 -11.54
C ASN A 19 4.17 -18.98 -11.52
N ALA A 20 3.77 -18.45 -10.37
CA ALA A 20 3.30 -17.06 -10.23
C ALA A 20 4.46 -16.10 -9.95
N ASP A 21 4.21 -14.78 -10.01
CA ASP A 21 5.22 -13.79 -9.62
C ASP A 21 5.41 -13.80 -8.08
N PRO A 22 6.62 -14.13 -7.58
CA PRO A 22 6.90 -14.14 -6.14
C PRO A 22 6.74 -12.76 -5.48
N VAL A 23 6.93 -11.66 -6.23
CA VAL A 23 6.76 -10.30 -5.69
C VAL A 23 5.29 -10.04 -5.37
N ASP A 24 4.40 -10.40 -6.29
CA ASP A 24 2.96 -10.24 -6.09
C ASP A 24 2.50 -11.13 -4.93
N LEU A 25 2.90 -12.40 -4.92
CA LEU A 25 2.49 -13.33 -3.86
C LEU A 25 2.98 -12.96 -2.47
N VAL A 26 4.24 -12.52 -2.32
CA VAL A 26 4.76 -12.11 -1.01
C VAL A 26 4.06 -10.83 -0.53
N THR A 27 3.77 -9.91 -1.46
CA THR A 27 3.04 -8.66 -1.17
C THR A 27 1.61 -8.97 -0.74
N GLU A 28 0.91 -9.86 -1.45
CA GLU A 28 -0.46 -10.27 -1.08
C GLU A 28 -0.51 -10.97 0.27
N LYS A 29 0.44 -11.86 0.58
CA LYS A 29 0.53 -12.48 1.91
C LYS A 29 0.78 -11.46 3.01
N ALA A 30 1.72 -10.52 2.80
CA ALA A 30 2.00 -9.47 3.77
C ALA A 30 0.78 -8.55 3.99
N ARG A 31 0.10 -8.15 2.92
CA ARG A 31 -1.15 -7.37 2.99
C ARG A 31 -2.25 -8.12 3.74
N ALA A 32 -2.41 -9.41 3.50
CA ALA A 32 -3.41 -10.22 4.22
C ALA A 32 -3.13 -10.31 5.72
N ILE A 33 -1.87 -10.50 6.12
CA ILE A 33 -1.42 -10.47 7.52
C ILE A 33 -1.78 -9.11 8.17
N VAL A 34 -1.40 -8.03 7.50
CA VAL A 34 -1.63 -6.66 7.99
C VAL A 34 -3.11 -6.33 8.10
N MET A 35 -3.91 -6.66 7.08
CA MET A 35 -5.35 -6.44 7.09
C MET A 35 -6.04 -7.23 8.21
N GLY A 36 -5.67 -8.50 8.41
CA GLY A 36 -6.20 -9.31 9.52
C GLY A 36 -5.86 -8.72 10.88
N ALA A 37 -4.63 -8.26 11.06
CA ALA A 37 -4.22 -7.60 12.29
C ALA A 37 -5.00 -6.29 12.53
N ILE A 38 -5.20 -5.47 11.48
CA ILE A 38 -5.99 -4.22 11.57
C ILE A 38 -7.45 -4.50 11.93
N GLU A 39 -8.05 -5.54 11.33
CA GLU A 39 -9.40 -5.99 11.68
C GLU A 39 -9.52 -6.43 13.14
N ASP A 40 -8.42 -6.90 13.72
CA ASP A 40 -8.32 -7.29 15.13
C ASP A 40 -7.91 -6.18 16.09
N GLY A 41 -7.71 -4.95 15.59
CA GLY A 41 -7.43 -3.77 16.40
C GLY A 41 -5.97 -3.31 16.38
N TRP A 42 -5.11 -3.94 15.57
CA TRP A 42 -3.75 -3.45 15.34
C TRP A 42 -3.81 -2.09 14.64
N SER A 43 -3.16 -1.09 15.23
CA SER A 43 -3.26 0.29 14.80
C SER A 43 -1.91 0.99 14.81
N GLY A 44 -1.88 2.16 14.21
CA GLY A 44 -0.71 3.00 14.02
C GLY A 44 -1.12 4.19 13.14
N PRO A 45 -0.15 4.92 12.59
CA PRO A 45 1.29 4.85 12.87
C PRO A 45 1.70 5.46 14.24
N PRO A 46 2.83 5.03 14.85
CA PRO A 46 3.70 3.94 14.41
C PRO A 46 3.04 2.58 14.59
N TYR A 47 3.17 1.71 13.58
CA TYR A 47 2.74 0.32 13.68
C TYR A 47 3.73 -0.47 14.53
N ASP A 48 3.21 -1.22 15.51
CA ASP A 48 4.02 -1.99 16.45
C ASP A 48 4.23 -3.44 15.95
N PRO A 49 5.46 -3.84 15.57
CA PRO A 49 5.74 -5.19 15.12
C PRO A 49 5.64 -6.24 16.24
N PHE A 50 5.75 -5.86 17.52
CA PHE A 50 5.55 -6.81 18.63
C PHE A 50 4.09 -7.24 18.72
N ALA A 51 3.15 -6.28 18.66
CA ALA A 51 1.72 -6.58 18.57
C ALA A 51 1.35 -7.40 17.33
N LEU A 52 2.02 -7.16 16.19
CA LEU A 52 1.81 -7.97 14.98
C LEU A 52 2.29 -9.42 15.17
N ALA A 53 3.47 -9.62 15.78
CA ALA A 53 3.98 -10.95 16.10
C ALA A 53 3.06 -11.68 17.09
N GLU A 54 2.51 -10.98 18.09
CA GLU A 54 1.53 -11.52 19.03
C GLU A 54 0.24 -11.97 18.33
N HIS A 55 -0.29 -11.16 17.41
CA HIS A 55 -1.45 -11.54 16.59
C HIS A 55 -1.19 -12.82 15.79
N LEU A 56 0.03 -12.99 15.28
CA LEU A 56 0.48 -14.20 14.58
C LEU A 56 0.89 -15.35 15.52
N LYS A 57 0.83 -15.14 16.84
CA LYS A 57 1.26 -16.09 17.87
C LYS A 57 2.72 -16.51 17.73
N ILE A 58 3.58 -15.57 17.32
CA ILE A 58 5.03 -15.76 17.19
C ILE A 58 5.71 -15.13 18.40
N PRO A 59 6.34 -15.92 19.29
CA PRO A 59 7.12 -15.39 20.40
C PRO A 59 8.30 -14.53 19.91
N VAL A 60 8.52 -13.38 20.55
CA VAL A 60 9.64 -12.47 20.27
C VAL A 60 10.52 -12.37 21.51
N VAL A 61 11.82 -12.64 21.38
CA VAL A 61 12.78 -12.72 22.49
C VAL A 61 13.98 -11.80 22.25
N ALA A 62 14.36 -11.03 23.26
CA ALA A 62 15.54 -10.18 23.19
C ALA A 62 16.84 -10.99 23.37
N ARG A 63 17.80 -10.79 22.46
CA ARG A 63 19.12 -11.43 22.43
C ARG A 63 20.18 -10.39 22.11
N GLN A 64 21.04 -10.05 23.08
CA GLN A 64 22.08 -9.04 22.89
C GLN A 64 23.31 -9.56 22.13
N ASP A 65 23.45 -10.89 22.02
CA ASP A 65 24.56 -11.61 21.42
C ASP A 65 24.47 -11.75 19.88
N ILE A 66 23.34 -11.35 19.27
CA ILE A 66 23.14 -11.40 17.81
C ILE A 66 23.29 -10.02 17.17
N SER A 67 23.56 -9.97 15.86
CA SER A 67 23.77 -8.69 15.17
C SER A 67 22.48 -7.88 14.99
N GLU A 68 21.41 -8.45 14.43
CA GLU A 68 20.14 -7.75 14.16
C GLU A 68 18.95 -8.57 14.69
N ALA A 69 18.35 -9.43 13.86
CA ALA A 69 17.33 -10.38 14.26
C ALA A 69 17.47 -11.68 13.46
N ARG A 70 16.81 -12.73 13.94
CA ARG A 70 16.74 -14.05 13.27
C ARG A 70 15.47 -14.80 13.65
N THR A 71 15.02 -15.65 12.74
CA THR A 71 13.91 -16.57 12.96
C THR A 71 14.45 -17.97 13.26
N VAL A 72 14.09 -18.51 14.42
CA VAL A 72 14.59 -19.79 14.93
C VAL A 72 13.41 -20.79 14.99
N PRO A 73 13.52 -21.98 14.36
CA PRO A 73 12.53 -23.04 14.54
C PRO A 73 12.42 -23.46 16.00
N SER A 74 11.20 -23.71 16.46
CA SER A 74 10.90 -24.20 17.81
C SER A 74 9.92 -25.37 17.77
N LYS A 75 9.78 -26.10 18.89
CA LYS A 75 8.83 -27.23 18.99
C LYS A 75 7.37 -26.82 18.74
N GLN A 76 7.04 -25.54 18.87
CA GLN A 76 5.69 -24.99 18.70
C GLN A 76 5.57 -24.10 17.44
N GLY A 77 6.56 -24.12 16.55
CA GLY A 77 6.59 -23.29 15.34
C GLY A 77 7.88 -22.50 15.25
N PHE A 78 7.81 -21.20 15.56
CA PHE A 78 8.91 -20.24 15.37
C PHE A 78 9.13 -19.39 16.62
N VAL A 79 10.34 -18.85 16.76
CA VAL A 79 10.64 -17.76 17.68
C VAL A 79 11.46 -16.72 16.92
N ILE A 80 11.12 -15.45 17.08
CA ILE A 80 11.92 -14.33 16.58
C ILE A 80 12.86 -13.89 17.70
N GLU A 81 14.16 -13.92 17.45
CA GLU A 81 15.16 -13.35 18.34
C GLU A 81 15.66 -12.02 17.76
N PHE A 82 15.73 -10.96 18.56
CA PHE A 82 16.18 -9.63 18.10
C PHE A 82 17.18 -8.98 19.06
N ASN A 83 18.07 -8.13 18.53
CA ASN A 83 19.02 -7.35 19.30
C ASN A 83 18.40 -6.04 19.79
N PRO A 84 18.16 -5.87 21.11
CA PRO A 84 17.56 -4.67 21.66
C PRO A 84 18.49 -3.45 21.67
N ASN A 85 19.79 -3.61 21.44
CA ASN A 85 20.78 -2.53 21.43
C ASN A 85 20.81 -1.75 20.11
N ARG A 86 19.98 -2.14 19.14
CA ARG A 86 19.85 -1.43 17.86
C ARG A 86 18.93 -0.20 18.00
N PRO A 87 19.11 0.84 17.16
CA PRO A 87 18.18 1.96 17.11
C PRO A 87 16.73 1.49 16.90
N ARG A 88 15.75 2.17 17.51
CA ARG A 88 14.34 1.75 17.52
C ARG A 88 13.78 1.42 16.13
N ASN A 89 14.05 2.25 15.12
CA ASN A 89 13.61 2.00 13.73
C ASN A 89 14.24 0.73 13.13
N ARG A 90 15.48 0.39 13.51
CA ARG A 90 16.18 -0.84 13.10
C ARG A 90 15.63 -2.08 13.78
N VAL A 91 15.29 -1.98 15.07
CA VAL A 91 14.60 -3.05 15.79
C VAL A 91 13.26 -3.35 15.11
N LYS A 92 12.45 -2.31 14.85
CA LYS A 92 11.15 -2.49 14.20
C LYS A 92 11.26 -3.13 12.83
N TYR A 93 12.18 -2.63 12.00
CA TYR A 93 12.45 -3.18 10.69
C TYR A 93 12.85 -4.66 10.76
N SER A 94 13.76 -5.00 11.67
CA SER A 94 14.27 -6.36 11.80
C SER A 94 13.16 -7.32 12.22
N ILE A 95 12.30 -6.94 13.16
CA ILE A 95 11.17 -7.80 13.56
C ILE A 95 10.18 -7.98 12.40
N CYS A 96 9.80 -6.91 11.68
CA CYS A 96 8.96 -7.04 10.48
C CYS A 96 9.60 -7.93 9.41
N HIS A 97 10.93 -7.85 9.24
CA HIS A 97 11.67 -8.69 8.31
C HIS A 97 11.63 -10.17 8.72
N GLU A 98 11.77 -10.47 10.01
CA GLU A 98 11.62 -11.84 10.51
C GLU A 98 10.17 -12.35 10.40
N ILE A 99 9.17 -11.50 10.61
CA ILE A 99 7.77 -11.85 10.32
C ILE A 99 7.59 -12.13 8.81
N ALA A 100 8.23 -11.35 7.93
CA ALA A 100 8.16 -11.57 6.49
C ALA A 100 8.73 -12.94 6.07
N HIS A 101 9.72 -13.49 6.79
CA HIS A 101 10.18 -14.85 6.54
C HIS A 101 9.08 -15.91 6.72
N THR A 102 8.08 -15.67 7.59
CA THR A 102 6.99 -16.62 7.81
C THR A 102 5.99 -16.66 6.66
N CYS A 103 6.10 -15.76 5.67
CA CYS A 103 5.33 -15.84 4.43
C CYS A 103 5.74 -17.04 3.56
N PHE A 104 6.94 -17.60 3.78
CA PHE A 104 7.50 -18.71 3.00
C PHE A 104 7.24 -20.06 3.68
N PRO A 105 6.79 -21.07 2.93
CA PRO A 105 6.35 -22.35 3.51
C PRO A 105 7.48 -23.12 4.21
N ASP A 106 8.70 -23.01 3.70
CA ASP A 106 9.91 -23.68 4.20
C ASP A 106 10.56 -22.96 5.39
N CYS A 107 9.89 -21.96 5.98
CA CYS A 107 10.46 -21.17 7.09
C CYS A 107 10.87 -22.05 8.27
N ALA A 108 10.14 -23.15 8.53
CA ALA A 108 10.35 -24.04 9.68
C ALA A 108 11.56 -24.98 9.55
N GLU A 109 12.13 -25.09 8.36
CA GLU A 109 13.11 -26.14 8.06
C GLU A 109 14.52 -25.82 8.57
N ARG A 110 14.82 -24.53 8.79
CA ARG A 110 16.16 -24.07 9.20
C ARG A 110 16.10 -22.72 9.91
N VAL A 111 17.13 -22.45 10.70
CA VAL A 111 17.35 -21.11 11.26
C VAL A 111 17.60 -20.13 10.12
N ARG A 112 16.82 -19.06 10.07
CA ARG A 112 16.97 -17.97 9.10
C ARG A 112 17.61 -16.79 9.80
N ASN A 113 18.80 -16.43 9.36
CA ASN A 113 19.48 -15.22 9.82
C ASN A 113 19.28 -14.15 8.78
N ARG A 114 19.05 -12.91 9.21
CA ARG A 114 19.15 -11.76 8.31
C ARG A 114 20.58 -11.66 7.79
N LEU A 115 20.78 -11.91 6.49
CA LEU A 115 22.10 -11.90 5.89
C LEU A 115 22.49 -10.48 5.50
N THR A 116 23.71 -10.06 5.86
CA THR A 116 24.32 -8.86 5.26
C THR A 116 24.71 -9.17 3.82
N HIS A 117 24.70 -8.18 2.93
CA HIS A 117 25.07 -8.37 1.50
C HIS A 117 26.41 -9.11 1.33
N GLU A 118 27.38 -8.88 2.21
CA GLU A 118 28.70 -9.54 2.22
C GLU A 118 28.67 -11.03 2.58
N LYS A 119 27.57 -11.51 3.19
CA LYS A 119 27.38 -12.91 3.62
C LYS A 119 26.39 -13.68 2.75
N MET A 120 25.75 -13.01 1.77
CA MET A 120 24.82 -13.66 0.85
C MET A 120 25.60 -14.51 -0.14
N THR A 121 25.15 -15.75 -0.35
CA THR A 121 25.76 -16.69 -1.31
C THR A 121 24.77 -17.03 -2.42
N GLY A 122 25.24 -17.05 -3.66
CA GLY A 122 24.38 -17.37 -4.81
C GLY A 122 23.12 -16.49 -4.89
N ASP A 123 21.95 -17.11 -4.79
CA ASP A 123 20.64 -16.47 -4.98
C ASP A 123 19.92 -16.06 -3.69
N ASP A 124 20.61 -16.07 -2.53
CA ASP A 124 20.05 -15.63 -1.24
C ASP A 124 19.46 -14.21 -1.29
N TRP A 125 20.01 -13.35 -2.15
CA TRP A 125 19.51 -11.99 -2.38
C TRP A 125 18.04 -11.95 -2.84
N GLN A 126 17.55 -13.00 -3.51
CA GLN A 126 16.17 -13.10 -3.98
C GLN A 126 15.20 -13.21 -2.81
N LEU A 127 15.50 -14.08 -1.85
CA LEU A 127 14.70 -14.26 -0.62
C LEU A 127 14.70 -12.96 0.21
N GLU A 128 15.89 -12.39 0.42
CA GLU A 128 16.07 -11.15 1.18
C GLU A 128 15.32 -9.97 0.55
N THR A 129 15.32 -9.87 -0.79
CA THR A 129 14.55 -8.85 -1.51
C THR A 129 13.05 -8.97 -1.22
N LEU A 130 12.50 -10.19 -1.30
CA LEU A 130 11.08 -10.42 -1.03
C LEU A 130 10.71 -10.19 0.44
N CYS A 131 11.59 -10.55 1.38
CA CYS A 131 11.38 -10.27 2.80
C CYS A 131 11.40 -8.76 3.09
N ASN A 132 12.27 -8.00 2.41
CA ASN A 132 12.28 -6.54 2.50
C ASN A 132 10.99 -5.91 1.96
N ILE A 133 10.42 -6.46 0.88
CA ILE A 133 9.13 -6.00 0.32
C ILE A 133 8.00 -6.24 1.33
N ALA A 134 7.88 -7.45 1.86
CA ALA A 134 6.85 -7.78 2.84
C ALA A 134 7.02 -6.99 4.16
N ALA A 135 8.25 -6.80 4.63
CA ALA A 135 8.53 -5.98 5.81
C ALA A 135 8.10 -4.52 5.60
N ALA A 136 8.31 -3.97 4.40
CA ALA A 136 7.86 -2.61 4.07
C ALA A 136 6.34 -2.47 4.12
N GLU A 137 5.59 -3.46 3.64
CA GLU A 137 4.12 -3.50 3.74
C GLU A 137 3.65 -3.60 5.20
N MET A 138 4.39 -4.27 6.09
CA MET A 138 4.08 -4.33 7.52
C MET A 138 4.40 -3.03 8.26
N LEU A 139 5.48 -2.34 7.88
CA LEU A 139 5.87 -1.07 8.51
C LEU A 139 5.02 0.11 8.04
N MET A 140 4.60 0.09 6.79
CA MET A 140 3.73 1.09 6.16
C MET A 140 2.60 0.41 5.39
N PRO A 141 1.60 -0.12 6.12
CA PRO A 141 0.38 -0.71 5.56
C PRO A 141 -0.31 0.12 4.48
N ILE A 142 -1.13 -0.56 3.69
CA ILE A 142 -2.16 0.08 2.88
C ILE A 142 -2.93 1.15 3.68
N GLY A 143 -3.15 2.32 3.09
CA GLY A 143 -3.85 3.45 3.71
C GLY A 143 -3.07 4.25 4.75
N SER A 144 -1.84 3.85 5.11
CA SER A 144 -1.05 4.54 6.15
C SER A 144 -0.40 5.86 5.69
N VAL A 145 -0.17 6.01 4.39
CA VAL A 145 0.54 7.16 3.78
C VAL A 145 -0.33 7.96 2.80
N SER A 146 -1.66 7.89 2.95
CA SER A 146 -2.63 8.54 2.04
C SER A 146 -2.37 10.04 1.80
N GLY A 147 -1.91 10.79 2.81
CA GLY A 147 -1.55 12.21 2.65
C GLY A 147 -0.31 12.49 1.78
N LEU A 148 0.40 11.46 1.30
CA LEU A 148 1.49 11.57 0.33
C LEU A 148 1.07 11.15 -1.10
N ALA A 149 -0.14 10.61 -1.26
CA ALA A 149 -0.67 10.19 -2.55
C ALA A 149 -1.21 11.36 -3.39
N ASP A 150 -1.39 12.54 -2.77
CA ASP A 150 -1.88 13.76 -3.40
C ASP A 150 -0.88 14.36 -4.41
N GLU A 151 -1.33 15.34 -5.19
CA GLU A 151 -0.60 15.91 -6.34
C GLU A 151 0.76 16.54 -5.97
N HIS A 152 1.02 16.84 -4.69
CA HIS A 152 2.21 17.57 -4.24
C HIS A 152 3.08 16.75 -3.29
N LEU A 153 3.91 15.86 -3.85
CA LEU A 153 4.94 15.16 -3.10
C LEU A 153 6.11 16.13 -2.79
N THR A 154 6.46 16.24 -1.50
CA THR A 154 7.53 17.10 -0.99
C THR A 154 8.42 16.35 -0.01
N ILE A 155 9.67 16.79 0.14
CA ILE A 155 10.61 16.15 1.07
C ILE A 155 10.20 16.36 2.54
N ASP A 156 9.56 17.48 2.86
CA ASP A 156 9.08 17.76 4.23
C ASP A 156 7.98 16.76 4.62
N ALA A 157 7.00 16.54 3.74
CA ALA A 157 5.93 15.59 4.00
C ALA A 157 6.47 14.15 4.15
N VAL A 158 7.52 13.81 3.39
CA VAL A 158 8.25 12.54 3.54
C VAL A 158 8.91 12.43 4.91
N LEU A 159 9.58 13.49 5.38
CA LEU A 159 10.24 13.50 6.69
C LEU A 159 9.25 13.46 7.86
N ASP A 160 8.11 14.13 7.73
CA ASP A 160 7.01 14.05 8.71
C ASP A 160 6.43 12.65 8.76
N SER A 161 6.18 12.03 7.60
CA SER A 161 5.70 10.66 7.51
C SER A 161 6.72 9.67 8.09
N ARG A 162 8.01 9.86 7.79
CA ARG A 162 9.11 9.07 8.37
C ARG A 162 9.09 9.13 9.90
N LYS A 163 8.91 10.32 10.48
CA LYS A 163 8.83 10.50 11.94
C LYS A 163 7.60 9.80 12.51
N ARG A 164 6.45 9.96 11.86
CA ARG A 164 5.17 9.36 12.30
C ARG A 164 5.20 7.83 12.28
N HIS A 165 5.78 7.23 11.25
CA HIS A 165 5.85 5.77 11.07
C HIS A 165 7.08 5.14 11.74
N GLU A 166 8.08 5.95 12.12
CA GLU A 166 9.38 5.52 12.65
C GLU A 166 10.17 4.63 11.68
N VAL A 167 10.18 4.97 10.39
CA VAL A 167 10.87 4.23 9.31
C VAL A 167 12.03 5.06 8.71
N SER A 168 12.65 4.60 7.61
CA SER A 168 13.62 5.40 6.85
C SER A 168 12.94 6.33 5.84
N ALA A 169 13.57 7.45 5.50
CA ALA A 169 13.07 8.35 4.43
C ALA A 169 12.99 7.62 3.08
N GLU A 170 13.93 6.72 2.82
CA GLU A 170 13.98 5.86 1.63
C GLU A 170 12.72 5.00 1.49
N ALA A 171 12.30 4.34 2.57
CA ALA A 171 11.09 3.52 2.56
C ALA A 171 9.85 4.37 2.26
N VAL A 172 9.74 5.55 2.88
CA VAL A 172 8.61 6.47 2.66
C VAL A 172 8.58 6.94 1.21
N LEU A 173 9.72 7.33 0.63
CA LEU A 173 9.82 7.77 -0.77
C LEU A 173 9.40 6.68 -1.75
N LEU A 174 9.93 5.46 -1.55
CA LEU A 174 9.61 4.31 -2.40
C LEU A 174 8.13 3.92 -2.32
N ARG A 175 7.48 4.12 -1.17
CA ARG A 175 6.04 3.92 -1.02
C ARG A 175 5.24 5.07 -1.66
N ALA A 176 5.59 6.32 -1.37
CA ALA A 176 4.89 7.50 -1.85
C ALA A 176 4.90 7.62 -3.37
N VAL A 177 6.03 7.33 -4.04
CA VAL A 177 6.13 7.41 -5.50
C VAL A 177 5.23 6.41 -6.23
N ARG A 178 4.89 5.29 -5.58
CA ARG A 178 3.99 4.26 -6.14
C ARG A 178 2.52 4.64 -6.01
N LEU A 179 2.19 5.49 -5.03
CA LEU A 179 0.83 5.91 -4.69
C LEU A 179 0.46 7.27 -5.29
N THR A 180 1.45 8.15 -5.49
CA THR A 180 1.17 9.48 -6.03
C THR A 180 0.59 9.42 -7.44
N SER A 181 -0.41 10.27 -7.67
CA SER A 181 -0.99 10.53 -9.00
C SER A 181 -0.20 11.55 -9.82
N GLY A 182 0.77 12.25 -9.22
CA GLY A 182 1.61 13.22 -9.91
C GLY A 182 2.79 12.58 -10.65
N GLN A 183 3.42 13.35 -11.53
CA GLN A 183 4.64 12.94 -12.24
C GLN A 183 5.85 13.17 -11.37
N TYR A 184 6.33 12.09 -10.75
CA TYR A 184 7.47 12.10 -9.85
C TYR A 184 8.40 10.94 -10.14
N SER A 185 9.69 11.15 -9.94
CA SER A 185 10.64 10.07 -9.73
C SER A 185 11.38 10.31 -8.44
N VAL A 186 11.63 9.26 -7.68
CA VAL A 186 12.48 9.31 -6.49
C VAL A 186 13.78 8.61 -6.79
N PHE A 187 14.89 9.16 -6.31
CA PHE A 187 16.22 8.64 -6.60
C PHE A 187 17.10 8.63 -5.37
N CYS A 188 18.11 7.76 -5.40
CA CYS A 188 19.28 7.85 -4.54
C CYS A 188 20.46 8.28 -5.40
N ALA A 189 21.27 9.21 -4.91
CA ALA A 189 22.51 9.64 -5.52
C ALA A 189 23.65 9.60 -4.50
N SER A 190 24.84 9.27 -4.99
CA SER A 190 26.07 9.27 -4.18
C SER A 190 27.22 9.88 -4.99
N ARG A 191 28.23 10.42 -4.27
CA ARG A 191 29.48 10.84 -4.90
C ARG A 191 30.29 9.60 -5.24
N ARG A 192 30.71 9.46 -6.50
CA ARG A 192 31.58 8.35 -6.90
C ARG A 192 33.04 8.75 -6.72
N PRO A 193 33.90 7.86 -6.18
CA PRO A 193 35.34 8.05 -6.28
C PRO A 193 35.72 8.09 -7.77
N GLY A 194 36.36 9.16 -8.24
CA GLY A 194 36.82 9.24 -9.62
C GLY A 194 38.01 8.31 -9.85
N GLN A 195 38.16 7.79 -11.08
CA GLN A 195 39.42 7.20 -11.52
C GLN A 195 40.46 8.33 -11.67
N GLY A 196 41.11 8.71 -10.57
CA GLY A 196 42.09 9.80 -10.53
C GLY A 196 42.02 10.72 -9.31
N GLY A 197 41.10 10.48 -8.37
CA GLY A 197 40.97 11.29 -7.15
C GLY A 197 39.52 11.43 -6.66
N PRO A 198 39.27 12.14 -5.55
CA PRO A 198 37.92 12.45 -5.12
C PRO A 198 37.22 13.30 -6.19
N SER A 199 36.19 12.75 -6.84
CA SER A 199 35.26 13.51 -7.68
C SER A 199 34.14 14.03 -6.78
N ASP A 200 33.81 15.31 -6.92
CA ASP A 200 32.67 15.92 -6.24
C ASP A 200 31.34 15.66 -6.97
N ASP A 201 31.37 14.90 -8.07
CA ASP A 201 30.21 14.69 -8.92
C ASP A 201 29.30 13.61 -8.34
N TYR A 202 28.02 13.95 -8.21
CA TYR A 202 26.98 13.00 -7.85
C TYR A 202 26.55 12.19 -9.08
N SER A 203 26.26 10.93 -8.84
CA SER A 203 25.62 10.06 -9.83
C SER A 203 24.42 9.36 -9.23
N ILE A 204 23.42 9.06 -10.06
CA ILE A 204 22.26 8.29 -9.66
C ILE A 204 22.69 6.85 -9.34
N ASP A 205 22.40 6.38 -8.14
CA ASP A 205 22.55 4.97 -7.75
C ASP A 205 21.37 4.16 -8.29
N TYR A 206 20.16 4.65 -8.07
CA TYR A 206 18.92 4.10 -8.60
C TYR A 206 17.82 5.17 -8.64
N ALA A 207 16.78 4.92 -9.42
CA ALA A 207 15.57 5.73 -9.44
C ALA A 207 14.31 4.85 -9.59
N VAL A 208 13.20 5.29 -9.01
CA VAL A 208 11.88 4.66 -9.11
C VAL A 208 10.87 5.75 -9.45
N SER A 209 10.11 5.56 -10.51
CA SER A 209 9.17 6.56 -11.03
C SER A 209 7.72 6.21 -10.74
N SER A 210 6.87 7.25 -10.64
CA SER A 210 5.43 7.09 -10.51
C SER A 210 4.82 6.56 -11.80
N LYS A 211 3.59 6.03 -11.73
CA LYS A 211 2.86 5.52 -12.90
C LYS A 211 2.65 6.60 -13.97
N SER A 212 2.54 7.86 -13.55
CA SER A 212 2.31 9.01 -14.42
C SER A 212 3.60 9.63 -14.96
N TRP A 213 4.78 9.15 -14.53
CA TRP A 213 6.05 9.65 -15.04
C TRP A 213 6.20 9.37 -16.54
N SER A 214 6.31 10.45 -17.32
CA SER A 214 6.44 10.37 -18.77
C SER A 214 7.76 10.95 -19.30
N THR A 215 8.56 11.57 -18.44
CA THR A 215 9.77 12.30 -18.82
C THR A 215 11.00 11.39 -18.83
N GLY A 216 11.16 10.56 -19.88
CA GLY A 216 12.36 9.75 -20.08
C GLY A 216 12.65 8.70 -18.98
N VAL A 217 13.84 8.08 -19.04
CA VAL A 217 14.24 7.00 -18.10
C VAL A 217 15.50 7.42 -17.33
N ILE A 218 15.38 7.54 -16.02
CA ILE A 218 16.52 7.82 -15.12
C ILE A 218 17.23 6.50 -14.83
N ARG A 219 18.52 6.41 -15.17
CA ARG A 219 19.30 5.16 -15.08
C ARG A 219 20.37 5.22 -13.99
N PRO A 220 20.66 4.10 -13.30
CA PRO A 220 21.87 3.96 -12.50
C PRO A 220 23.12 4.39 -13.29
N GLY A 221 23.98 5.19 -12.65
CA GLY A 221 25.19 5.77 -13.23
C GLY A 221 25.01 7.03 -14.05
N MET A 222 23.79 7.54 -14.20
CA MET A 222 23.58 8.85 -14.79
C MET A 222 24.25 9.93 -13.91
N PRO A 223 25.17 10.75 -14.45
CA PRO A 223 25.77 11.85 -13.70
C PRO A 223 24.74 12.98 -13.52
N LEU A 224 24.74 13.60 -12.35
CA LEU A 224 24.01 14.84 -12.10
C LEU A 224 24.83 16.05 -12.56
N PRO A 225 24.19 17.22 -12.78
CA PRO A 225 24.91 18.45 -13.08
C PRO A 225 25.97 18.76 -12.00
N LYS A 226 27.11 19.33 -12.41
CA LYS A 226 28.20 19.70 -11.49
C LYS A 226 27.74 20.60 -10.35
N VAL A 227 26.86 21.54 -10.67
CA VAL A 227 26.16 22.38 -9.68
C VAL A 227 24.72 21.87 -9.63
N SER A 228 24.47 20.94 -8.72
CA SER A 228 23.16 20.36 -8.47
C SER A 228 22.70 20.70 -7.05
N VAL A 229 21.39 20.90 -6.88
CA VAL A 229 20.74 21.05 -5.55
C VAL A 229 21.15 19.93 -4.59
N VAL A 230 21.40 18.72 -5.12
CA VAL A 230 21.86 17.55 -4.35
C VAL A 230 23.17 17.83 -3.59
N GLY A 231 24.04 18.70 -4.11
CA GLY A 231 25.31 19.05 -3.49
C GLY A 231 25.21 19.82 -2.17
N GLU A 232 24.06 20.44 -1.88
CA GLU A 232 23.81 21.17 -0.63
C GLU A 232 23.54 20.23 0.56
N CYS A 233 23.19 18.96 0.31
CA CYS A 233 22.96 17.93 1.32
C CYS A 233 24.29 17.37 1.89
N ILE A 234 25.11 18.24 2.49
CA ILE A 234 26.47 17.91 2.98
C ILE A 234 26.50 17.10 4.28
N ALA A 235 25.37 16.97 4.98
CA ALA A 235 25.26 16.24 6.24
C ALA A 235 23.95 15.44 6.31
N ILE A 236 23.92 14.42 7.16
CA ILE A 236 22.72 13.60 7.39
C ILE A 236 21.60 14.50 7.94
N GLY A 237 20.44 14.46 7.28
CA GLY A 237 19.25 15.24 7.65
C GLY A 237 19.19 16.63 7.04
N PHE A 238 20.25 17.12 6.38
CA PHE A 238 20.18 18.37 5.63
C PHE A 238 19.24 18.20 4.44
N THR A 239 18.35 19.18 4.22
CA THR A 239 17.45 19.21 3.07
C THR A 239 17.85 20.32 2.11
N ALA A 240 17.59 20.11 0.84
CA ALA A 240 17.77 21.13 -0.19
C ALA A 240 16.61 21.08 -1.19
N LYS A 241 16.23 22.25 -1.72
CA LYS A 241 15.10 22.41 -2.64
C LYS A 241 15.47 23.42 -3.70
N GLY A 242 15.24 23.09 -4.97
CA GLY A 242 15.57 23.99 -6.06
C GLY A 242 15.26 23.40 -7.43
N TYR A 243 15.99 23.88 -8.42
CA TYR A 243 15.87 23.45 -9.81
C TYR A 243 17.23 23.11 -10.37
N ASP A 244 17.30 22.00 -11.09
CA ASP A 244 18.45 21.64 -11.90
C ASP A 244 18.08 21.66 -13.39
N GLU A 245 19.09 21.86 -14.24
CA GLU A 245 19.01 21.61 -15.69
C GLU A 245 19.62 20.24 -16.00
N TRP A 246 18.77 19.24 -16.21
CA TRP A 246 19.20 17.90 -16.58
C TRP A 246 19.29 17.75 -18.10
N ALA A 247 20.15 16.85 -18.57
CA ALA A 247 20.28 16.56 -19.99
C ALA A 247 18.92 16.18 -20.61
N LEU A 248 18.71 16.47 -21.89
CA LEU A 248 17.49 16.06 -22.59
C LEU A 248 17.30 14.52 -22.50
N PRO A 249 16.06 14.02 -22.32
CA PRO A 249 14.78 14.73 -22.48
C PRO A 249 14.24 15.40 -21.20
N PHE A 250 14.98 15.43 -20.09
CA PHE A 250 14.47 15.93 -18.80
C PHE A 250 14.33 17.45 -18.76
N GLY A 251 15.35 18.18 -19.25
CA GLY A 251 15.39 19.64 -19.20
C GLY A 251 15.37 20.17 -17.76
N ARG A 252 14.66 21.28 -17.54
CA ARG A 252 14.52 21.88 -16.21
C ARG A 252 13.62 21.06 -15.30
N VAL A 253 14.16 20.61 -14.17
CA VAL A 253 13.46 19.77 -13.20
C VAL A 253 13.47 20.41 -11.81
N ARG A 254 12.38 20.25 -11.07
CA ARG A 254 12.31 20.58 -9.63
C ARG A 254 12.92 19.43 -8.85
N ILE A 255 13.80 19.74 -7.90
CA ILE A 255 14.41 18.77 -6.98
C ILE A 255 14.12 19.19 -5.55
N GLU A 256 13.70 18.22 -4.74
CA GLU A 256 13.75 18.30 -3.28
C GLU A 256 14.45 17.07 -2.74
N CYS A 257 15.41 17.23 -1.85
CA CYS A 257 16.25 16.12 -1.41
C CYS A 257 16.67 16.22 0.06
N VAL A 258 17.17 15.10 0.60
CA VAL A 258 17.67 14.99 1.96
C VAL A 258 18.94 14.13 2.02
N GLY A 259 19.93 14.57 2.79
CA GLY A 259 21.12 13.78 3.11
C GLY A 259 20.79 12.59 4.02
N VAL A 260 21.27 11.40 3.69
CA VAL A 260 21.09 10.16 4.45
C VAL A 260 22.43 9.47 4.71
N PRO A 261 22.50 8.49 5.64
CA PRO A 261 23.76 7.85 5.98
C PRO A 261 24.55 7.33 4.76
N PRO A 262 25.88 7.47 4.78
CA PRO A 262 26.76 7.00 3.71
C PRO A 262 26.67 5.48 3.52
N TYR A 263 27.16 4.98 2.39
CA TYR A 263 27.44 3.55 2.26
C TYR A 263 28.53 3.12 3.26
N PRO A 264 28.62 1.82 3.60
CA PRO A 264 29.74 1.31 4.39
C PRO A 264 31.08 1.76 3.84
N ASN A 265 32.01 2.15 4.72
CA ASN A 265 33.35 2.64 4.37
C ASN A 265 33.39 3.97 3.59
N GLN A 266 32.27 4.70 3.51
CA GLN A 266 32.22 6.05 2.98
C GLN A 266 31.90 7.06 4.09
N ILE A 267 32.38 8.28 3.93
CA ILE A 267 32.17 9.39 4.88
C ILE A 267 31.11 10.36 4.35
N ILE A 268 31.01 10.48 3.02
CA ILE A 268 30.13 11.44 2.35
C ILE A 268 28.69 10.90 2.36
N PRO A 269 27.70 11.67 2.87
CA PRO A 269 26.30 11.27 2.84
C PRO A 269 25.82 10.92 1.43
N ARG A 270 24.94 9.92 1.36
CA ARG A 270 24.11 9.73 0.17
C ARG A 270 22.98 10.73 0.20
N VAL A 271 22.35 10.97 -0.94
CA VAL A 271 21.22 11.90 -1.04
C VAL A 271 20.03 11.17 -1.64
N LEU A 272 18.90 11.24 -0.95
CA LEU A 272 17.62 10.81 -1.48
C LEU A 272 16.89 12.03 -2.02
N GLY A 273 16.36 11.95 -3.24
CA GLY A 273 15.70 13.06 -3.89
C GLY A 273 14.36 12.69 -4.51
N ILE A 274 13.48 13.67 -4.59
CA ILE A 274 12.29 13.70 -5.42
C ILE A 274 12.61 14.61 -6.60
N VAL A 275 12.40 14.13 -7.82
CA VAL A 275 12.48 14.92 -9.04
C VAL A 275 11.12 14.98 -9.73
N ALA A 276 10.77 16.17 -10.21
CA ALA A 276 9.55 16.41 -10.95
C ALA A 276 9.85 17.33 -12.16
N PRO A 277 9.20 17.13 -13.32
CA PRO A 277 9.32 18.08 -14.42
C PRO A 277 8.80 19.46 -13.97
N GLN A 278 9.40 20.55 -14.50
CA GLN A 278 8.95 21.91 -14.17
C GLN A 278 7.45 22.13 -14.44
N ARG A 279 6.92 21.47 -15.48
CA ARG A 279 5.50 21.45 -15.80
C ARG A 279 4.95 20.05 -15.63
N GLN A 280 4.03 19.88 -14.68
CA GLN A 280 3.20 18.68 -14.58
C GLN A 280 2.25 18.67 -15.80
N VAL A 281 2.34 17.64 -16.64
CA VAL A 281 1.34 17.39 -17.69
C VAL A 281 0.21 16.59 -17.05
N ALA A 282 -1.04 17.01 -17.25
CA ALA A 282 -2.17 16.22 -16.81
C ALA A 282 -2.17 14.90 -17.60
N VAL A 283 -1.98 13.78 -16.90
CA VAL A 283 -2.12 12.46 -17.50
C VAL A 283 -3.53 11.98 -17.19
N ASP A 284 -4.31 11.62 -18.22
CA ASP A 284 -5.68 11.14 -18.07
C ASP A 284 -5.66 9.69 -17.55
N HIS A 285 -5.45 9.55 -16.25
CA HIS A 285 -5.64 8.29 -15.55
C HIS A 285 -6.94 8.32 -14.78
N ALA A 286 -7.64 7.19 -14.76
CA ALA A 286 -8.78 7.03 -13.88
C ALA A 286 -8.35 7.21 -12.43
N ARG A 287 -9.12 8.00 -11.68
CA ARG A 287 -8.87 8.33 -10.28
C ARG A 287 -10.19 8.42 -9.52
N ILE A 288 -10.10 8.39 -8.20
CA ILE A 288 -11.24 8.68 -7.33
C ILE A 288 -11.59 10.17 -7.45
N THR A 289 -12.86 10.47 -7.72
CA THR A 289 -13.39 11.83 -7.73
C THR A 289 -14.42 11.98 -6.62
N HIS A 290 -14.18 12.88 -5.68
CA HIS A 290 -15.11 13.19 -4.59
C HIS A 290 -16.19 14.16 -5.06
N LEU A 291 -17.45 13.85 -4.77
CA LEU A 291 -18.62 14.64 -5.15
C LEU A 291 -19.55 14.85 -3.96
N GLY A 292 -20.07 16.07 -3.81
CA GLY A 292 -21.24 16.31 -2.95
C GLY A 292 -22.51 15.82 -3.64
N GLY A 293 -23.23 14.87 -3.04
CA GLY A 293 -24.51 14.35 -3.58
C GLY A 293 -24.94 12.98 -3.07
N ASP A 294 -25.99 12.44 -3.69
CA ASP A 294 -26.57 11.13 -3.38
C ASP A 294 -26.09 10.08 -4.40
N ALA A 295 -25.40 9.03 -3.93
CA ALA A 295 -24.91 7.94 -4.77
C ALA A 295 -26.01 7.17 -5.51
N THR A 296 -27.28 7.23 -5.05
CA THR A 296 -28.41 6.66 -5.78
C THR A 296 -28.81 7.48 -7.02
N GLN A 297 -28.15 8.62 -7.26
CA GLN A 297 -28.33 9.50 -8.42
C GLN A 297 -27.00 9.68 -9.15
N PRO A 298 -26.45 8.62 -9.77
CA PRO A 298 -25.13 8.64 -10.36
C PRO A 298 -25.06 9.61 -11.54
N ARG A 299 -24.14 10.58 -11.45
CA ARG A 299 -23.92 11.63 -12.46
C ARG A 299 -23.02 11.15 -13.59
N GLY A 300 -23.15 11.75 -14.77
CA GLY A 300 -22.33 11.43 -15.94
C GLY A 300 -23.08 10.61 -16.99
N SER A 301 -22.50 10.55 -18.18
CA SER A 301 -23.03 9.82 -19.34
C SER A 301 -22.45 8.41 -19.44
N GLY A 302 -23.23 7.49 -20.01
CA GLY A 302 -22.80 6.10 -20.26
C GLY A 302 -23.20 5.11 -19.15
N PRO A 303 -22.75 3.84 -19.26
CA PRO A 303 -23.03 2.81 -18.27
C PRO A 303 -22.48 3.16 -16.88
N ARG A 304 -23.27 2.88 -15.84
CA ARG A 304 -22.99 3.24 -14.45
C ARG A 304 -23.30 2.06 -13.53
N ILE A 305 -22.44 1.85 -12.54
CA ILE A 305 -22.63 0.83 -11.51
C ILE A 305 -22.64 1.51 -10.15
N ILE A 306 -23.73 1.38 -9.40
CA ILE A 306 -23.79 1.74 -7.99
C ILE A 306 -23.27 0.57 -7.19
N ALA A 307 -22.16 0.74 -6.46
CA ALA A 307 -21.60 -0.31 -5.63
C ALA A 307 -21.90 -0.08 -4.14
N GLN A 308 -22.26 -1.17 -3.45
CA GLN A 308 -22.63 -1.16 -2.04
C GLN A 308 -21.96 -2.31 -1.28
N LEU A 309 -21.62 -2.07 -0.02
CA LEU A 309 -21.09 -3.10 0.87
C LEU A 309 -22.26 -3.84 1.52
N VAL A 310 -22.26 -5.17 1.45
CA VAL A 310 -23.29 -6.04 2.00
C VAL A 310 -22.65 -7.08 2.92
N ASN A 311 -23.39 -7.49 3.95
CA ASN A 311 -22.93 -8.51 4.89
C ASN A 311 -23.25 -9.93 4.43
N ASP A 312 -22.47 -10.88 4.92
CA ASP A 312 -22.56 -12.33 4.66
C ASP A 312 -23.85 -13.01 5.18
N SER A 313 -24.76 -12.25 5.78
CA SER A 313 -26.02 -12.74 6.36
C SER A 313 -27.25 -12.04 5.80
N ALA A 314 -27.08 -11.16 4.80
CA ALA A 314 -28.17 -10.33 4.30
C ALA A 314 -29.06 -11.07 3.29
N PHE A 315 -30.34 -11.25 3.64
CA PHE A 315 -31.41 -11.52 2.66
C PHE A 315 -32.16 -10.24 2.26
N THR A 316 -31.94 -9.15 3.00
CA THR A 316 -32.61 -7.88 2.79
C THR A 316 -31.65 -6.75 3.13
N TRP A 317 -31.59 -5.74 2.29
CA TRP A 317 -30.78 -4.55 2.50
C TRP A 317 -31.41 -3.65 3.56
N GLY A 318 -30.73 -3.52 4.69
CA GLY A 318 -31.29 -2.94 5.91
C GLY A 318 -30.72 -1.58 6.35
N GLY A 319 -29.63 -1.10 5.78
CA GLY A 319 -28.98 0.14 6.25
C GLY A 319 -28.15 0.87 5.19
N GLY A 320 -27.83 2.13 5.49
CA GLY A 320 -26.97 2.98 4.67
C GLY A 320 -27.46 3.12 3.21
N LEU A 321 -26.51 3.12 2.27
CA LEU A 321 -26.80 3.14 0.84
C LEU A 321 -27.75 1.99 0.44
N SER A 322 -27.55 0.79 0.98
CA SER A 322 -28.34 -0.37 0.57
C SER A 322 -29.82 -0.25 0.91
N LEU A 323 -30.16 0.43 2.01
CA LEU A 323 -31.54 0.77 2.32
C LEU A 323 -32.13 1.77 1.31
N ALA A 324 -31.34 2.77 0.89
CA ALA A 324 -31.77 3.76 -0.10
C ALA A 324 -31.97 3.11 -1.48
N VAL A 325 -31.03 2.27 -1.91
CA VAL A 325 -31.13 1.46 -3.14
C VAL A 325 -32.37 0.56 -3.09
N ARG A 326 -32.62 -0.15 -1.99
CA ARG A 326 -33.82 -0.98 -1.83
C ARG A 326 -35.12 -0.20 -2.02
N LYS A 327 -35.23 0.98 -1.38
CA LYS A 327 -36.43 1.81 -1.47
C LYS A 327 -36.65 2.31 -2.89
N LYS A 328 -35.58 2.66 -3.60
CA LYS A 328 -35.64 3.20 -4.95
C LYS A 328 -35.85 2.13 -6.04
N TRP A 329 -35.24 0.96 -5.88
CA TRP A 329 -35.32 -0.16 -6.81
C TRP A 329 -35.66 -1.48 -6.10
N PRO A 330 -36.95 -1.70 -5.76
CA PRO A 330 -37.38 -2.92 -5.07
C PRO A 330 -37.12 -4.20 -5.89
N THR A 331 -37.12 -4.13 -7.22
CA THR A 331 -36.83 -5.27 -8.10
C THR A 331 -35.39 -5.76 -7.94
N ALA A 332 -34.41 -4.86 -7.82
CA ALA A 332 -33.01 -5.23 -7.57
C ALA A 332 -32.82 -5.93 -6.21
N GLN A 333 -33.62 -5.55 -5.20
CA GLN A 333 -33.65 -6.24 -3.92
C GLN A 333 -34.22 -7.66 -4.04
N GLN A 334 -35.28 -7.84 -4.85
CA GLN A 334 -35.88 -9.14 -5.08
C GLN A 334 -34.90 -10.06 -5.81
N ASP A 335 -34.23 -9.56 -6.84
CA ASP A 335 -33.18 -10.25 -7.58
C ASP A 335 -32.04 -10.72 -6.65
N PHE A 336 -31.48 -9.81 -5.84
CA PHE A 336 -30.48 -10.15 -4.84
C PHE A 336 -30.97 -11.20 -3.83
N ARG A 337 -32.22 -11.10 -3.38
CA ARG A 337 -32.79 -12.06 -2.43
C ARG A 337 -32.92 -13.44 -3.05
N SER A 338 -33.41 -13.54 -4.29
CA SER A 338 -33.52 -14.78 -5.04
C SER A 338 -32.14 -15.41 -5.24
N TRP A 339 -31.14 -14.61 -5.64
CA TRP A 339 -29.76 -15.05 -5.75
C TRP A 339 -29.22 -15.59 -4.42
N ALA A 340 -29.40 -14.87 -3.32
CA ALA A 340 -28.94 -15.29 -2.00
C ALA A 340 -29.66 -16.54 -1.44
N MET A 341 -30.93 -16.74 -1.81
CA MET A 341 -31.73 -17.90 -1.41
C MET A 341 -31.44 -19.14 -2.26
N ASN A 342 -31.03 -18.97 -3.53
CA ASN A 342 -30.72 -20.08 -4.42
C ASN A 342 -29.52 -20.91 -3.93
N ASP A 343 -28.46 -20.26 -3.44
CA ASP A 343 -27.34 -20.92 -2.78
C ASP A 343 -26.80 -20.02 -1.66
N ARG A 344 -26.75 -20.52 -0.42
CA ARG A 344 -26.21 -19.75 0.72
C ARG A 344 -24.74 -19.39 0.54
N LYS A 345 -23.98 -20.15 -0.27
CA LYS A 345 -22.58 -19.85 -0.64
C LYS A 345 -22.45 -18.55 -1.44
N ASN A 346 -23.54 -18.06 -2.05
CA ASN A 346 -23.55 -16.77 -2.73
C ASN A 346 -23.22 -15.63 -1.76
N LEU A 347 -23.64 -15.72 -0.50
CA LEU A 347 -23.30 -14.77 0.56
C LEU A 347 -21.94 -15.02 1.23
N ARG A 348 -21.07 -15.85 0.63
CA ARG A 348 -19.68 -16.00 1.10
C ARG A 348 -18.94 -14.67 0.91
N LEU A 349 -18.15 -14.28 1.92
CA LEU A 349 -17.28 -13.12 1.83
C LEU A 349 -16.36 -13.21 0.60
N GLY A 350 -16.20 -12.09 -0.10
CA GLY A 350 -15.44 -11.95 -1.34
C GLY A 350 -16.30 -12.06 -2.59
N ASN A 351 -17.54 -12.53 -2.49
CA ASN A 351 -18.43 -12.61 -3.65
C ASN A 351 -18.98 -11.24 -4.07
N LEU A 352 -19.35 -11.14 -5.33
CA LEU A 352 -20.06 -10.03 -5.93
C LEU A 352 -21.41 -10.51 -6.48
N HIS A 353 -22.46 -9.74 -6.24
CA HIS A 353 -23.72 -9.86 -6.96
C HIS A 353 -23.97 -8.62 -7.81
N PHE A 354 -24.42 -8.79 -9.04
CA PHE A 354 -24.77 -7.68 -9.93
C PHE A 354 -26.22 -7.79 -10.39
N ALA A 355 -27.00 -6.73 -10.18
CA ALA A 355 -28.38 -6.60 -10.63
C ALA A 355 -28.51 -5.44 -11.62
N PRO A 356 -28.93 -5.67 -12.88
CA PRO A 356 -29.26 -4.58 -13.80
C PRO A 356 -30.54 -3.86 -13.34
N ILE A 357 -30.53 -2.52 -13.45
CA ILE A 357 -31.70 -1.66 -13.19
C ILE A 357 -32.35 -1.26 -14.51
N ASP A 358 -31.52 -0.79 -15.44
CA ASP A 358 -31.86 -0.45 -16.82
C ASP A 358 -30.63 -0.67 -17.71
N ASP A 359 -30.73 -0.35 -19.01
CA ASP A 359 -29.65 -0.55 -19.99
C ASP A 359 -28.35 0.20 -19.67
N THR A 360 -28.41 1.21 -18.80
CA THR A 360 -27.29 2.09 -18.47
C THR A 360 -26.93 2.10 -16.98
N LEU A 361 -27.69 1.40 -16.13
CA LEU A 361 -27.51 1.42 -14.69
C LEU A 361 -27.63 0.02 -14.09
N GLY A 362 -26.68 -0.33 -13.23
CA GLY A 362 -26.73 -1.55 -12.42
C GLY A 362 -26.31 -1.32 -10.97
N VAL A 363 -26.62 -2.29 -10.11
CA VAL A 363 -26.25 -2.30 -8.70
C VAL A 363 -25.33 -3.50 -8.43
N ALA A 364 -24.15 -3.22 -7.88
CA ALA A 364 -23.17 -4.19 -7.45
C ALA A 364 -23.19 -4.33 -5.91
N SER A 365 -23.46 -5.52 -5.41
CA SER A 365 -23.44 -5.85 -3.98
C SER A 365 -22.16 -6.63 -3.65
N LEU A 366 -21.24 -5.98 -2.92
CA LEU A 366 -19.94 -6.50 -2.52
C LEU A 366 -20.09 -7.20 -1.17
N ILE A 367 -19.93 -8.52 -1.10
CA ILE A 367 -20.06 -9.27 0.16
C ILE A 367 -18.73 -9.20 0.91
N ALA A 368 -18.55 -8.20 1.76
CA ALA A 368 -17.28 -8.01 2.48
C ALA A 368 -17.46 -7.45 3.90
N GLN A 369 -18.64 -7.69 4.50
CA GLN A 369 -18.91 -7.40 5.90
C GLN A 369 -19.34 -8.68 6.63
N HIS A 370 -18.75 -8.95 7.79
CA HIS A 370 -19.12 -10.08 8.64
C HIS A 370 -20.24 -9.69 9.62
N GLY A 371 -21.42 -10.29 9.45
CA GLY A 371 -22.60 -10.02 10.27
C GLY A 371 -23.03 -8.54 10.28
N TYR A 372 -23.81 -8.14 11.27
CA TYR A 372 -24.33 -6.78 11.45
C TYR A 372 -24.56 -6.45 12.93
N GLY A 373 -24.82 -5.17 13.23
CA GLY A 373 -25.04 -4.69 14.60
C GLY A 373 -23.76 -4.30 15.36
N PRO A 374 -23.88 -3.93 16.65
CA PRO A 374 -22.74 -3.53 17.48
C PRO A 374 -21.64 -4.60 17.51
N SER A 375 -20.38 -4.16 17.58
CA SER A 375 -19.21 -5.04 17.64
C SER A 375 -18.02 -4.29 18.24
N PRO A 376 -17.20 -4.93 19.09
CA PRO A 376 -15.97 -4.32 19.60
C PRO A 376 -14.87 -4.20 18.54
N LYS A 377 -15.00 -4.93 17.42
CA LYS A 377 -14.06 -4.92 16.29
C LYS A 377 -14.76 -4.51 14.99
N PRO A 378 -14.04 -3.94 14.01
CA PRO A 378 -14.56 -3.72 12.67
C PRO A 378 -15.21 -4.98 12.07
N ARG A 379 -16.37 -4.80 11.42
CA ARG A 379 -17.07 -5.86 10.69
C ARG A 379 -16.67 -5.93 9.22
N ILE A 380 -16.03 -4.88 8.68
CA ILE A 380 -15.44 -4.92 7.35
C ILE A 380 -14.37 -6.04 7.29
N ARG A 381 -14.24 -6.66 6.12
CA ARG A 381 -13.21 -7.67 5.84
C ARG A 381 -12.44 -7.23 4.61
N TYR A 382 -11.28 -6.60 4.80
CA TYR A 382 -10.52 -5.94 3.76
C TYR A 382 -10.01 -6.88 2.68
N THR A 383 -9.51 -8.05 3.07
CA THR A 383 -9.06 -9.08 2.12
C THR A 383 -10.21 -9.49 1.18
N HIS A 384 -11.41 -9.65 1.73
CA HIS A 384 -12.59 -10.00 0.96
C HIS A 384 -13.14 -8.81 0.17
N LEU A 385 -13.01 -7.59 0.69
CA LEU A 385 -13.34 -6.38 -0.04
C LEU A 385 -12.44 -6.22 -1.27
N LYS A 386 -11.13 -6.47 -1.16
CA LYS A 386 -10.20 -6.49 -2.31
C LYS A 386 -10.71 -7.45 -3.39
N THR A 387 -11.01 -8.69 -3.03
CA THR A 387 -11.52 -9.71 -3.98
C THR A 387 -12.83 -9.28 -4.65
N ALA A 388 -13.75 -8.67 -3.90
CA ALA A 388 -15.01 -8.20 -4.45
C ALA A 388 -14.82 -6.96 -5.36
N LEU A 389 -13.91 -6.05 -5.01
CA LEU A 389 -13.53 -4.89 -5.82
C LEU A 389 -12.81 -5.29 -7.11
N GLU A 390 -11.99 -6.34 -7.10
CA GLU A 390 -11.34 -6.88 -8.30
C GLU A 390 -12.37 -7.43 -9.29
N GLN A 391 -13.39 -8.14 -8.80
CA GLN A 391 -14.53 -8.59 -9.61
C GLN A 391 -15.32 -7.40 -10.16
N LEU A 392 -15.59 -6.39 -9.32
CA LEU A 392 -16.25 -5.17 -9.76
C LEU A 392 -15.43 -4.42 -10.82
N GLY A 393 -14.11 -4.39 -10.69
CA GLY A 393 -13.20 -3.77 -11.66
C GLY A 393 -13.25 -4.48 -13.00
N ALA A 394 -13.20 -5.82 -13.01
CA ALA A 394 -13.37 -6.60 -14.23
C ALA A 394 -14.73 -6.32 -14.90
N LEU A 395 -15.82 -6.34 -14.11
CA LEU A 395 -17.16 -6.05 -14.60
C LEU A 395 -17.27 -4.62 -15.17
N ALA A 396 -16.83 -3.61 -14.43
CA ALA A 396 -16.91 -2.22 -14.85
C ALA A 396 -16.06 -1.95 -16.11
N SER A 397 -14.84 -2.51 -16.19
CA SER A 397 -14.01 -2.42 -17.39
C SER A 397 -14.68 -3.08 -18.60
N GLN A 398 -15.28 -4.27 -18.45
CA GLN A 398 -15.97 -4.99 -19.52
C GLN A 398 -17.17 -4.20 -20.08
N HIS A 399 -17.91 -3.51 -19.21
CA HIS A 399 -19.07 -2.72 -19.60
C HIS A 399 -18.76 -1.25 -19.90
N HIS A 400 -17.48 -0.85 -19.88
CA HIS A 400 -17.06 0.55 -19.94
C HIS A 400 -17.82 1.45 -18.96
N ALA A 401 -18.14 0.90 -17.79
CA ALA A 401 -18.98 1.55 -16.80
C ALA A 401 -18.14 2.36 -15.79
N SER A 402 -18.71 3.47 -15.34
CA SER A 402 -18.20 4.19 -14.17
C SER A 402 -18.78 3.62 -12.88
N VAL A 403 -18.02 3.69 -11.79
CA VAL A 403 -18.43 3.16 -10.48
C VAL A 403 -18.79 4.30 -9.54
N HIS A 404 -19.95 4.20 -8.91
CA HIS A 404 -20.53 5.19 -8.02
C HIS A 404 -20.72 4.59 -6.63
N ILE A 405 -20.09 5.18 -5.63
CA ILE A 405 -20.04 4.64 -4.26
C ILE A 405 -20.14 5.76 -3.22
N PRO A 406 -20.61 5.46 -2.00
CA PRO A 406 -20.33 6.30 -0.84
C PRO A 406 -18.91 6.00 -0.34
N ARG A 407 -18.54 6.51 0.84
CA ARG A 407 -17.38 5.99 1.59
C ARG A 407 -17.62 4.55 2.05
N LEU A 408 -17.38 3.63 1.13
CA LEU A 408 -17.73 2.22 1.22
C LEU A 408 -17.19 1.59 2.51
N GLY A 409 -18.06 0.95 3.30
CA GLY A 409 -17.67 0.25 4.52
C GLY A 409 -17.18 1.12 5.70
N CYS A 410 -17.15 2.45 5.57
CA CYS A 410 -16.64 3.34 6.61
C CYS A 410 -17.69 3.73 7.66
N GLY A 411 -18.96 3.38 7.44
CA GLY A 411 -20.05 3.58 8.40
C GLY A 411 -20.16 2.41 9.37
N GLN A 412 -21.28 1.68 9.31
CA GLN A 412 -21.62 0.60 10.24
C GLN A 412 -20.62 -0.57 10.26
N ALA A 413 -19.82 -0.75 9.22
CA ALA A 413 -18.81 -1.80 9.16
C ALA A 413 -17.50 -1.44 9.89
N GLY A 414 -17.30 -0.16 10.25
CA GLY A 414 -16.12 0.30 11.00
C GLY A 414 -14.81 0.30 10.19
N GLY A 415 -14.88 0.41 8.86
CA GLY A 415 -13.70 0.52 8.00
C GLY A 415 -13.05 1.90 8.01
N SER A 416 -11.76 1.93 7.68
CA SER A 416 -10.96 3.12 7.45
C SER A 416 -11.04 3.51 5.97
N TRP A 417 -11.41 4.76 5.71
CA TRP A 417 -11.46 5.26 4.34
C TRP A 417 -10.10 5.22 3.65
N SER A 418 -8.99 5.46 4.36
CA SER A 418 -7.66 5.46 3.75
C SER A 418 -7.27 4.09 3.20
N ILE A 419 -7.69 3.01 3.86
CA ILE A 419 -7.48 1.63 3.38
C ILE A 419 -8.41 1.36 2.20
N VAL A 420 -9.68 1.71 2.32
CA VAL A 420 -10.69 1.47 1.28
C VAL A 420 -10.37 2.24 0.00
N SER A 421 -9.91 3.49 0.09
CA SER A 421 -9.56 4.30 -1.07
C SER A 421 -8.37 3.71 -1.83
N GLU A 422 -7.32 3.29 -1.13
CA GLU A 422 -6.17 2.65 -1.79
C GLU A 422 -6.56 1.30 -2.43
N LEU A 423 -7.44 0.51 -1.79
CA LEU A 423 -8.00 -0.70 -2.38
C LEU A 423 -8.80 -0.42 -3.66
N ILE A 424 -9.57 0.68 -3.68
CA ILE A 424 -10.33 1.13 -4.85
C ILE A 424 -9.38 1.55 -5.97
N GLU A 425 -8.33 2.31 -5.65
CA GLU A 425 -7.34 2.73 -6.64
C GLU A 425 -6.63 1.53 -7.27
N ASP A 426 -6.21 0.57 -6.45
CA ASP A 426 -5.57 -0.67 -6.88
C ASP A 426 -6.50 -1.55 -7.73
N ALA A 427 -7.77 -1.71 -7.34
CA ALA A 427 -8.68 -2.66 -7.99
C ALA A 427 -9.46 -2.08 -9.18
N LEU A 428 -9.82 -0.79 -9.14
CA LEU A 428 -10.68 -0.13 -10.13
C LEU A 428 -9.88 0.85 -11.00
N CYS A 429 -9.24 1.84 -10.37
CA CYS A 429 -8.59 2.94 -11.11
C CYS A 429 -7.40 2.46 -11.94
N SER A 430 -6.62 1.50 -11.43
CA SER A 430 -5.52 0.86 -12.17
C SER A 430 -5.97 0.19 -13.48
N ARG A 431 -7.27 -0.17 -13.58
CA ARG A 431 -7.92 -0.76 -14.76
C ARG A 431 -8.61 0.26 -15.66
N GLY A 432 -8.40 1.56 -15.41
CA GLY A 432 -9.04 2.65 -16.16
C GLY A 432 -10.49 2.92 -15.77
N VAL A 433 -11.00 2.33 -14.68
CA VAL A 433 -12.38 2.55 -14.23
C VAL A 433 -12.47 3.87 -13.46
N LYS A 434 -13.30 4.79 -13.95
CA LYS A 434 -13.60 6.06 -13.25
C LYS A 434 -14.46 5.78 -12.03
N VAL A 435 -14.04 6.28 -10.86
CA VAL A 435 -14.74 6.08 -9.59
C VAL A 435 -15.18 7.41 -9.01
N TYR A 436 -16.45 7.50 -8.64
CA TYR A 436 -17.05 8.67 -8.02
C TYR A 436 -17.49 8.34 -6.59
N VAL A 437 -16.90 9.04 -5.62
CA VAL A 437 -17.22 8.88 -4.19
C VAL A 437 -18.14 10.02 -3.77
N TYR A 438 -19.33 9.67 -3.29
CA TYR A 438 -20.37 10.62 -2.92
C TYR A 438 -20.38 10.84 -1.40
N ASP A 439 -20.26 12.11 -1.02
CA ASP A 439 -20.51 12.60 0.34
C ASP A 439 -21.84 13.38 0.35
N LEU A 440 -22.75 13.03 1.27
CA LEU A 440 -24.06 13.70 1.36
C LEU A 440 -23.89 15.16 1.82
N PRO A 441 -24.56 16.14 1.18
CA PRO A 441 -24.50 17.53 1.62
C PRO A 441 -24.95 17.70 3.08
N GLY A 442 -24.22 18.49 3.87
CA GLY A 442 -24.57 18.80 5.26
C GLY A 442 -24.37 17.66 6.26
N VAL A 443 -23.82 16.51 5.83
CA VAL A 443 -23.45 15.42 6.73
C VAL A 443 -21.94 15.49 6.99
N GLU A 444 -21.54 15.70 8.24
CA GLU A 444 -20.13 15.59 8.61
C GLU A 444 -19.61 14.18 8.34
N VAL A 445 -18.53 14.10 7.57
CA VAL A 445 -17.81 12.85 7.35
C VAL A 445 -17.08 12.49 8.64
N ARG A 446 -17.68 11.62 9.45
CA ARG A 446 -16.98 11.00 10.57
C ARG A 446 -15.91 10.06 10.02
N GLN A 447 -14.67 10.53 10.02
CA GLN A 447 -13.53 9.65 9.83
C GLN A 447 -13.34 8.88 11.14
N HIS A 448 -13.63 7.59 11.13
CA HIS A 448 -13.22 6.70 12.20
C HIS A 448 -11.81 6.22 11.86
N PRO A 449 -10.74 6.76 12.49
CA PRO A 449 -9.48 6.05 12.45
C PRO A 449 -9.75 4.69 13.10
N GLN A 450 -9.45 3.61 12.39
CA GLN A 450 -9.45 2.29 13.02
C GLN A 450 -8.46 2.36 14.19
N GLY A 451 -8.99 2.36 15.41
CA GLY A 451 -8.27 2.75 16.63
C GLY A 451 -8.98 3.76 17.55
N ALA A 452 -10.05 4.44 17.10
CA ALA A 452 -10.88 5.34 17.94
C ALA A 452 -12.31 4.82 18.13
N LEU A 453 -12.46 3.60 18.65
CA LEU A 453 -13.78 3.08 19.04
C LEU A 453 -14.15 3.58 20.43
N ALA A 454 -14.63 4.81 20.53
CA ALA A 454 -15.48 5.23 21.65
C ALA A 454 -16.94 4.87 21.30
N PHE A 455 -17.34 3.63 21.59
CA PHE A 455 -18.77 3.32 21.66
C PHE A 455 -19.26 3.81 23.02
N ASN A 456 -19.92 4.97 23.05
CA ASN A 456 -20.64 5.41 24.24
C ASN A 456 -21.71 4.37 24.57
N ALA A 457 -21.42 3.54 25.57
CA ALA A 457 -22.39 2.78 26.30
C ALA A 457 -22.96 3.69 27.39
N THR A 458 -23.99 4.48 27.07
CA THR A 458 -24.99 4.93 28.06
C THR A 458 -26.28 5.28 27.32
N GLY A 459 -27.19 4.32 27.25
CA GLY A 459 -28.61 4.60 27.34
C GLY A 459 -29.00 4.50 28.80
N VAL A 460 -29.41 5.64 29.38
CA VAL A 460 -30.46 5.75 30.40
C VAL A 460 -31.33 6.91 29.95
#